data_AF-A0A2G1ZR37-F1
#
_entry.id   AF-A0A2G1ZR37-F1
#
_cell.length_a   1.000
_cell.length_b   1.000
_cell.length_c   1.000
_cell.angle_alpha   90.00
_cell.angle_beta   90.00
_cell.angle_gamma   90.00
#
_symmetry.space_group_name_H-M   'P 1'
#
loop_
_entity.id
_entity.type
_entity.pdbx_description
1 polymer ?
#
loop_
_entity_poly.entity_id
_entity_poly.type
_entity_poly.pdbx_seq_one_letter_code
_entity_poly.pdbx_strand_id
1 'polypeptide(L)'
;MIVGRRSGDLVVWIDQGEPMLIKDYAESLGIDMTNWGITNVFDVSADGTTIVGAARHASWSGDRVEGFVLTIPTPGAAVVLGVSGLFAGRRRR
;
A
#
# COMPACT_ATOMS: atom_id res chain seq x y z
N MET A 1 6.46 -10.38 3.39
CA MET A 1 6.48 -9.55 2.17
C MET A 1 7.91 -9.23 1.79
N ILE A 2 8.22 -9.19 0.49
CA ILE A 2 9.51 -8.71 -0.02
C ILE A 2 9.23 -7.63 -1.08
N VAL A 3 10.01 -6.55 -1.07
CA VAL A 3 9.97 -5.49 -2.09
C VAL A 3 11.26 -5.51 -2.91
N GLY A 4 11.17 -5.18 -4.20
CA GLY A 4 12.36 -5.18 -5.07
C GLY A 4 12.05 -4.71 -6.48
N ARG A 5 12.92 -5.08 -7.42
CA ARG A 5 12.80 -4.70 -8.83
C ARG A 5 12.73 -5.92 -9.74
N ARG A 6 11.84 -5.88 -10.75
CA ARG A 6 11.75 -6.85 -11.85
C ARG A 6 11.70 -6.09 -13.17
N SER A 7 12.68 -6.30 -14.05
CA SER A 7 12.74 -5.66 -15.38
C SER A 7 12.63 -4.12 -15.39
N GLY A 8 13.02 -3.45 -14.29
CA GLY A 8 12.91 -1.99 -14.13
C GLY A 8 11.72 -1.54 -13.29
N ASP A 9 10.72 -2.40 -13.08
CA ASP A 9 9.52 -2.09 -12.30
C ASP A 9 9.70 -2.39 -10.82
N LEU A 10 9.07 -1.59 -9.97
CA LEU A 10 9.01 -1.79 -8.53
C LEU A 10 7.88 -2.77 -8.20
N VAL A 11 8.26 -3.91 -7.62
CA VAL A 11 7.37 -5.04 -7.38
C VAL A 11 7.43 -5.51 -5.93
N VAL A 12 6.37 -6.21 -5.56
CA VAL A 12 6.16 -6.83 -4.27
C VAL A 12 5.89 -8.32 -4.47
N TRP A 13 6.55 -9.16 -3.66
CA TRP A 13 6.26 -10.58 -3.53
C TRP A 13 5.54 -10.82 -2.20
N ILE A 14 4.32 -11.36 -2.30
CA ILE A 14 3.48 -11.78 -1.16
C ILE A 14 3.39 -13.31 -1.18
N ASP A 15 3.57 -13.95 -0.01
CA ASP A 15 3.32 -15.38 0.22
C ASP A 15 3.91 -16.34 -0.83
N GLN A 16 5.13 -16.04 -1.32
CA GLN A 16 5.83 -16.81 -2.37
C GLN A 16 5.10 -16.88 -3.73
N GLY A 17 4.12 -16.01 -3.97
CA GLY A 17 3.43 -15.88 -5.25
C GLY A 17 4.23 -15.12 -6.32
N GLU A 18 3.61 -14.94 -7.49
CA GLU A 18 4.14 -14.08 -8.55
C GLU A 18 4.27 -12.63 -8.06
N PRO A 19 5.32 -11.90 -8.51
CA PRO A 19 5.46 -10.50 -8.16
C PRO A 19 4.35 -9.67 -8.79
N MET A 20 3.87 -8.72 -8.01
CA MET A 20 2.87 -7.74 -8.41
C MET A 20 3.49 -6.35 -8.35
N LEU A 21 3.06 -5.43 -9.22
CA LEU A 21 3.47 -4.03 -9.12
C LEU A 21 3.01 -3.47 -7.77
N ILE A 22 3.85 -2.65 -7.13
CA ILE A 22 3.49 -2.04 -5.84
C ILE A 22 2.23 -1.18 -5.98
N LYS A 23 2.05 -0.52 -7.13
CA LYS A 23 0.86 0.25 -7.44
C LYS A 23 -0.39 -0.63 -7.45
N ASP A 24 -0.38 -1.70 -8.24
CA ASP A 24 -1.51 -2.63 -8.35
C ASP A 24 -1.85 -3.27 -7.01
N TYR A 25 -0.82 -3.59 -6.22
CA TYR A 25 -1.02 -4.11 -4.87
C TYR A 25 -1.71 -3.10 -3.95
N ALA A 26 -1.24 -1.85 -3.92
CA ALA A 26 -1.84 -0.79 -3.11
C ALA A 26 -3.31 -0.54 -3.52
N GLU A 27 -3.58 -0.47 -4.82
CA GLU A 27 -4.94 -0.29 -5.35
C GLU A 27 -5.85 -1.47 -5.00
N SER A 28 -5.33 -2.72 -5.02
CA SER A 28 -6.09 -3.91 -4.58
C SER A 28 -6.54 -3.86 -3.12
N LEU A 29 -5.84 -3.07 -2.30
CA LEU A 29 -6.15 -2.83 -0.89
C LEU A 29 -7.05 -1.60 -0.67
N GLY A 30 -7.49 -0.95 -1.75
CA GLY A 30 -8.33 0.25 -1.71
C GLY A 30 -7.57 1.55 -1.48
N ILE A 31 -6.24 1.56 -1.63
CA ILE A 31 -5.43 2.76 -1.55
C ILE A 31 -5.47 3.47 -2.91
N ASP A 32 -5.86 4.73 -2.94
CA ASP A 32 -5.90 5.53 -4.17
C ASP A 32 -4.49 5.94 -4.60
N MET A 33 -4.02 5.36 -5.71
CA MET A 33 -2.73 5.67 -6.34
C MET A 33 -2.90 6.56 -7.58
N THR A 34 -4.07 7.16 -7.78
CA THR A 34 -4.31 8.10 -8.87
C THR A 34 -3.28 9.22 -8.83
N ASN A 35 -2.65 9.49 -9.98
CA ASN A 35 -1.59 10.50 -10.16
C ASN A 35 -0.29 10.28 -9.37
N TRP A 36 -0.16 9.20 -8.59
CA TRP A 36 1.07 8.83 -7.91
C TRP A 36 1.96 7.96 -8.81
N GLY A 37 3.24 8.31 -8.87
CA GLY A 37 4.28 7.50 -9.49
C GLY A 37 5.38 7.20 -8.47
N ILE A 38 5.50 5.95 -8.04
CA ILE A 38 6.59 5.52 -7.15
C ILE A 38 7.87 5.46 -7.98
N THR A 39 8.91 6.16 -7.55
CA THR A 39 10.21 6.22 -8.25
C THR A 39 11.25 5.32 -7.59
N ASN A 40 11.16 5.13 -6.27
CA ASN A 40 12.01 4.19 -5.55
C ASN A 40 11.37 3.69 -4.27
N VAL A 41 11.77 2.50 -3.82
CA VAL A 41 11.46 1.97 -2.49
C VAL A 41 12.77 1.85 -1.71
N PHE A 42 12.80 2.38 -0.50
CA PHE A 42 13.98 2.36 0.36
C PHE A 42 13.92 1.26 1.39
N ASP A 43 12.75 1.03 1.99
CA ASP A 43 12.59 0.01 3.04
C ASP A 43 11.14 -0.44 3.19
N VAL A 44 10.98 -1.56 3.89
CA VAL A 44 9.70 -2.15 4.30
C VAL A 44 9.80 -2.57 5.76
N SER A 45 8.75 -2.27 6.54
CA SER A 45 8.69 -2.72 7.93
C SER A 45 8.69 -4.25 8.04
N ALA A 46 9.17 -4.79 9.15
CA ALA A 46 9.29 -6.24 9.35
C ALA A 46 7.93 -6.98 9.29
N ASP A 47 6.85 -6.30 9.68
CA ASP A 47 5.47 -6.81 9.58
C ASP A 47 4.83 -6.60 8.20
N GLY A 48 5.53 -5.94 7.27
CA GLY A 48 5.08 -5.66 5.93
C GLY A 48 3.93 -4.65 5.82
N THR A 49 3.63 -3.91 6.90
CA THR A 49 2.51 -2.96 6.91
C THR A 49 2.90 -1.55 6.48
N THR A 50 4.19 -1.27 6.34
CA THR A 50 4.70 0.05 5.96
C THR A 50 5.76 -0.08 4.89
N ILE A 51 5.60 0.66 3.79
CA ILE A 51 6.62 0.81 2.74
C ILE A 51 7.02 2.28 2.69
N VAL A 52 8.32 2.54 2.67
CA VAL A 52 8.87 3.90 2.54
C VAL A 52 9.73 4.03 1.30
N GLY A 53 9.72 5.21 0.70
CA GLY A 53 10.40 5.40 -0.57
C GLY A 53 10.34 6.83 -1.08
N ALA A 54 10.54 6.96 -2.38
CA ALA A 54 10.42 8.20 -3.11
C ALA A 54 9.30 8.08 -4.16
N ALA A 55 8.50 9.14 -4.30
CA ALA A 55 7.42 9.21 -5.27
C ALA A 55 7.29 10.61 -5.84
N ARG A 56 6.60 10.70 -6.98
CA ARG A 56 6.13 11.94 -7.59
C ARG A 56 4.61 11.94 -7.66
N HIS A 57 4.01 13.11 -7.58
CA HIS A 57 2.58 13.29 -7.82
C HIS A 57 2.36 14.21 -9.02
N ALA A 58 1.39 13.90 -9.89
CA ALA A 58 1.17 14.62 -11.14
C ALA A 58 0.79 16.10 -10.96
N SER A 59 0.32 16.51 -9.77
CA SER A 59 0.01 17.91 -9.48
C SER A 59 1.23 18.75 -9.09
N TRP A 60 2.40 18.14 -8.88
CA TRP A 60 3.61 18.88 -8.54
C TRP A 60 4.24 19.48 -9.79
N SER A 61 4.79 20.68 -9.66
CA SER A 61 5.52 21.34 -10.74
C SER A 61 6.90 20.71 -10.95
N GLY A 62 7.24 20.44 -12.21
CA GLY A 62 8.53 19.85 -12.59
C GLY A 62 8.70 18.41 -12.14
N ASP A 63 9.95 17.93 -12.13
CA ASP A 63 10.31 16.56 -11.71
C ASP A 63 10.48 16.45 -10.19
N ARG A 64 9.59 17.09 -9.42
CA ARG A 64 9.64 17.04 -7.95
C ARG A 64 9.42 15.59 -7.49
N VAL A 65 10.35 15.10 -6.67
CA VAL A 65 10.29 13.79 -6.03
C VAL A 65 10.42 13.99 -4.53
N GLU A 66 9.50 13.41 -3.76
CA GLU A 66 9.47 13.51 -2.31
C GLU A 66 9.42 12.13 -1.65
N GLY A 67 9.75 12.10 -0.36
CA GLY A 67 9.55 10.90 0.45
C GLY A 67 8.07 10.56 0.57
N PHE A 68 7.74 9.26 0.49
CA PHE A 68 6.39 8.78 0.80
C PHE A 68 6.43 7.71 1.89
N VAL A 69 5.29 7.55 2.54
CA VAL A 69 4.98 6.45 3.45
C VAL A 69 3.67 5.83 2.96
N LEU A 70 3.70 4.55 2.60
CA LEU A 70 2.53 3.79 2.20
C LEU A 70 2.19 2.81 3.32
N THR A 71 1.01 2.98 3.92
CA THR A 71 0.51 2.12 4.99
C THR A 71 -0.45 1.08 4.42
N ILE A 72 -0.09 -0.19 4.58
CA ILE A 72 -0.86 -1.35 4.14
C ILE A 72 -1.81 -1.77 5.26
N PRO A 73 -3.14 -1.73 5.03
CA PRO A 73 -4.10 -2.14 6.04
C PRO A 73 -3.90 -3.60 6.44
N THR A 74 -3.75 -3.87 7.74
CA THR A 74 -3.75 -5.26 8.20
C THR A 74 -5.12 -5.90 7.94
N PRO A 75 -5.20 -7.14 7.45
CA PRO A 75 -6.48 -7.83 7.21
C PRO A 75 -7.38 -7.90 8.44
N GLY A 76 -6.79 -8.01 9.64
CA GLY A 76 -7.52 -8.08 10.90
C GLY A 76 -8.28 -6.80 11.28
N ALA A 77 -7.79 -5.62 10.88
CA ALA A 77 -8.45 -4.35 11.21
C ALA A 77 -9.85 -4.25 10.57
N ALA A 78 -9.98 -4.70 9.32
CA ALA A 78 -11.27 -4.73 8.62
C ALA A 78 -12.26 -5.70 9.28
N VAL A 79 -11.77 -6.87 9.74
CA VAL A 79 -12.59 -7.86 10.46
C VAL A 79 -13.09 -7.29 11.79
N VAL A 80 -12.22 -6.66 12.57
CA VAL A 80 -12.60 -6.06 13.87
C VAL A 80 -13.63 -4.95 13.67
N LEU A 81 -13.45 -4.06 12.69
CA LEU A 81 -14.41 -2.99 12.39
C LEU A 81 -15.76 -3.55 11.93
N GLY A 82 -15.76 -4.55 11.04
CA GLY A 82 -16.99 -5.19 10.57
C GLY A 82 -17.76 -5.88 11.69
N VAL A 83 -17.08 -6.65 12.54
CA VAL A 83 -17.68 -7.34 13.68
C VAL A 83 -18.21 -6.33 14.71
N SER A 84 -17.42 -5.30 15.02
CA SER A 84 -17.82 -4.25 15.96
C SER A 84 -19.03 -3.45 15.46
N GLY A 85 -19.08 -3.16 14.15
CA GLY A 85 -20.22 -2.51 13.50
C GLY A 85 -21.50 -3.35 13.58
N LEU A 86 -21.40 -4.67 13.38
CA LEU A 86 -22.53 -5.60 13.53
C LEU A 86 -23.07 -5.62 14.97
N PHE A 87 -22.18 -5.68 15.96
CA PHE A 87 -22.58 -5.67 17.37
C PHE A 87 -23.16 -4.31 17.81
N ALA A 88 -22.61 -3.19 17.33
CA ALA A 88 -23.13 -1.86 17.62
C ALA A 88 -24.48 -1.61 16.93
N GLY A 89 -24.66 -2.06 15.69
CA GLY A 89 -25.92 -1.94 14.96
C GLY A 89 -27.04 -2.77 15.58
N ARG A 90 -26.73 -3.97 16.08
CA ARG A 90 -27.69 -4.85 16.76
C ARG A 90 -28.11 -4.37 18.15
N ARG A 91 -27.31 -3.51 18.80
CA ARG A 91 -27.67 -2.85 20.07
C ARG A 91 -28.52 -1.58 19.88
N ARG A 92 -28.57 -1.03 18.67
CA ARG A 92 -29.30 0.22 18.35
C ARG A 92 -30.66 -0.01 17.67
N ARG A 93 -31.01 -1.26 17.35
CA ARG A 93 -32.37 -1.70 17.02
C ARG A 93 -33.01 -2.30 18.25
#